data_AF-D6AA28-F1
#
_entry.id   AF-D6AA28-F1
#
_cell.length_a   1.000
_cell.length_b   1.000
_cell.length_c   1.000
_cell.angle_alpha   90.00
_cell.angle_beta   90.00
_cell.angle_gamma   90.00
#
_symmetry.space_group_name_H-M   'P 1'
#
loop_
_entity.id
_entity.type
_entity.pdbx_description
1 polymer ?
#
loop_
_entity_poly.entity_id
_entity_poly.type
_entity_poly.pdbx_seq_one_letter_code
_entity_poly.pdbx_strand_id
1 'polypeptide(L)'
;MCATASRAHASPPMPTPPWKPPVPLTYDNVVSILAEIKGMDEDEITPQTTLLDVEMDSLLLVEFAVVLTERHGVDWEADLDLTPATTIADFVHVLAEQSSGAEAAPSVTGAL
;
A
#
# COMPACT_ATOMS: atom_id res chain seq x y z
N MET A 1 32.07 28.20 -10.18
CA MET A 1 31.03 28.02 -9.14
C MET A 1 30.19 26.82 -9.57
N CYS A 2 30.43 25.65 -8.98
CA CYS A 2 29.65 24.43 -9.26
C CYS A 2 28.46 24.39 -8.30
N ALA A 3 27.24 24.38 -8.83
CA ALA A 3 26.04 24.11 -8.04
C ALA A 3 25.71 22.62 -8.18
N THR A 4 25.87 21.92 -7.06
CA THR A 4 25.46 20.53 -6.82
C THR A 4 24.00 20.46 -6.34
N ALA A 5 23.41 19.26 -6.52
CA ALA A 5 22.20 18.73 -5.87
C ALA A 5 20.86 19.26 -6.42
N SER A 6 19.78 18.48 -6.60
CA SER A 6 19.45 17.11 -6.22
C SER A 6 18.56 16.54 -7.32
N ARG A 7 18.93 15.41 -7.91
CA ARG A 7 17.97 14.59 -8.64
C ARG A 7 17.12 13.92 -7.57
N ALA A 8 15.88 14.41 -7.39
CA ALA A 8 14.86 13.68 -6.65
C ALA A 8 14.90 12.24 -7.14
N HIS A 9 15.16 11.31 -6.23
CA HIS A 9 15.02 9.88 -6.51
C HIS A 9 13.52 9.57 -6.54
N ALA A 10 12.81 10.18 -7.49
CA ALA A 10 11.53 9.66 -7.92
C ALA A 10 11.88 8.32 -8.57
N SER A 11 11.62 7.22 -7.84
CA SER A 11 11.53 5.92 -8.49
C SER A 11 10.63 6.09 -9.72
N PRO A 12 11.07 5.67 -10.91
CA PRO A 12 10.16 5.68 -12.06
C PRO A 12 8.91 4.89 -11.66
N PRO A 13 7.69 5.37 -11.97
CA PRO A 13 6.49 4.56 -11.75
C PRO A 13 6.73 3.23 -12.47
N MET A 14 6.69 2.13 -11.71
CA MET A 14 6.87 0.82 -12.31
C MET A 14 5.76 0.65 -13.37
N PRO A 15 6.07 0.15 -14.57
CA PRO A 15 5.04 -0.12 -15.55
C PRO A 15 4.08 -1.16 -14.96
N THR A 16 2.81 -0.78 -14.81
CA THR A 16 1.77 -1.71 -14.35
C THR A 16 1.70 -2.90 -15.32
N PRO A 17 1.77 -4.16 -14.84
CA PRO A 17 1.68 -5.31 -15.71
C PRO A 17 0.28 -5.38 -16.36
N PRO A 18 0.17 -5.67 -17.67
CA PRO A 18 -1.01 -5.37 -18.49
C PRO A 18 -2.21 -6.31 -18.31
N TRP A 19 -2.32 -7.08 -17.22
CA TRP A 19 -3.34 -8.14 -17.15
C TRP A 19 -4.05 -8.37 -15.81
N LYS A 20 -3.84 -7.52 -14.80
CA LYS A 20 -4.69 -7.55 -13.59
C LYS A 20 -5.46 -6.24 -13.44
N PRO A 21 -6.80 -6.25 -13.58
CA PRO A 21 -7.60 -5.10 -13.17
C PRO A 21 -7.38 -4.85 -11.67
N PRO A 22 -7.37 -3.60 -11.20
CA PRO A 22 -7.29 -3.31 -9.77
C PRO A 22 -8.49 -3.96 -9.10
N VAL A 23 -8.21 -5.01 -8.34
CA VAL A 23 -9.20 -5.70 -7.52
C VAL A 23 -9.39 -4.87 -6.25
N PRO A 24 -10.63 -4.51 -5.89
CA PRO A 24 -10.87 -3.66 -4.73
C PRO A 24 -10.26 -4.27 -3.47
N LEU A 25 -9.59 -3.43 -2.68
CA LEU A 25 -9.04 -3.84 -1.39
C LEU A 25 -10.19 -4.07 -0.41
N THR A 26 -10.35 -5.32 0.02
CA THR A 26 -11.33 -5.73 1.02
C THR A 26 -10.60 -6.10 2.31
N TYR A 27 -11.35 -6.16 3.41
CA TYR A 27 -10.84 -6.62 4.71
C TYR A 27 -10.16 -7.99 4.59
N ASP A 28 -10.85 -8.98 4.01
CA ASP A 28 -10.29 -10.33 3.81
C ASP A 28 -8.97 -10.29 3.05
N ASN A 29 -8.86 -9.55 1.94
CA ASN A 29 -7.62 -9.49 1.16
C ASN A 29 -6.46 -8.94 1.99
N VAL A 30 -6.70 -7.90 2.80
CA VAL A 30 -5.68 -7.31 3.66
C VAL A 30 -5.28 -8.29 4.76
N VAL A 31 -6.25 -8.94 5.42
CA VAL A 31 -6.00 -9.95 6.45
C VAL A 31 -5.20 -11.13 5.90
N SER A 32 -5.60 -11.68 4.75
CA SER A 32 -4.88 -12.81 4.13
C SER A 32 -3.43 -12.45 3.82
N ILE A 33 -3.15 -11.24 3.32
CA ILE A 33 -1.78 -10.79 3.03
C ILE A 33 -0.99 -10.62 4.33
N LEU A 34 -1.58 -10.00 5.36
CA LEU A 34 -0.92 -9.83 6.66
C LEU A 34 -0.59 -11.18 7.31
N ALA A 35 -1.55 -12.11 7.30
CA ALA A 35 -1.38 -13.47 7.80
C ALA A 35 -0.26 -14.22 7.07
N GLU A 36 -0.22 -14.11 5.73
CA GLU A 36 0.81 -14.75 4.91
C GLU A 36 2.21 -14.23 5.21
N ILE A 37 2.40 -12.91 5.27
CA ILE A 37 3.72 -12.30 5.49
C ILE A 37 4.20 -12.53 6.92
N LYS A 38 3.30 -12.46 7.91
CA LYS A 38 3.63 -12.71 9.31
C LYS A 38 3.77 -14.19 9.66
N GLY A 39 3.20 -15.08 8.84
CA GLY A 39 3.08 -16.50 9.16
C GLY A 39 2.16 -16.79 10.34
N MET A 40 1.07 -16.01 10.48
CA MET A 40 0.03 -16.21 11.51
C MET A 40 -1.27 -16.69 10.87
N ASP A 41 -2.22 -17.15 11.69
CA ASP A 41 -3.53 -17.56 11.19
C ASP A 41 -4.43 -16.35 10.93
N GLU A 42 -5.27 -16.40 9.90
CA GLU A 42 -6.20 -15.31 9.56
C GLU A 42 -7.21 -15.08 10.69
N ASP A 43 -7.58 -16.14 11.42
CA ASP A 43 -8.50 -16.09 12.55
C ASP A 43 -7.93 -15.31 13.77
N GLU A 44 -6.62 -15.10 13.83
CA GLU A 44 -5.96 -14.31 14.88
C GLU A 44 -6.06 -12.80 14.62
N ILE A 45 -6.34 -12.40 13.36
CA ILE A 45 -6.42 -11.00 12.97
C ILE A 45 -7.88 -10.54 12.98
N THR A 46 -8.24 -9.78 14.02
CA THR A 46 -9.58 -9.22 14.18
C THR A 46 -9.65 -7.76 13.73
N PRO A 47 -10.85 -7.21 13.44
CA PRO A 47 -10.99 -5.80 13.08
C PRO A 47 -10.50 -4.84 14.16
N GLN A 48 -10.49 -5.30 15.43
CA GLN A 48 -10.06 -4.54 16.60
C GLN A 48 -8.57 -4.74 16.93
N THR A 49 -7.92 -5.72 16.29
CA THR A 49 -6.48 -5.94 16.40
C THR A 49 -5.76 -4.66 15.96
N THR A 50 -4.71 -4.28 16.69
CA THR A 50 -3.96 -3.04 16.40
C THR A 50 -2.72 -3.33 15.57
N LEU A 51 -2.20 -2.33 14.86
CA LEU A 51 -0.93 -2.46 14.14
C LEU A 51 0.23 -2.90 15.06
N LEU A 52 0.22 -2.47 16.33
CA LEU A 52 1.18 -2.95 17.33
C LEU A 52 1.02 -4.44 17.65
N ASP A 53 -0.22 -4.93 17.72
CA ASP A 53 -0.54 -6.31 18.07
C ASP A 53 -0.12 -7.29 16.95
N VAL A 54 -0.23 -6.86 15.69
CA VAL A 54 0.32 -7.61 14.54
C VAL A 54 1.83 -7.39 14.37
N GLU A 55 2.45 -6.60 15.25
CA GLU A 55 3.84 -6.12 15.18
C GLU A 55 4.17 -5.61 13.76
N MET A 56 3.36 -4.66 13.29
CA MET A 56 3.57 -3.96 12.03
C MET A 56 4.80 -3.06 12.13
N ASP A 57 5.95 -3.63 11.81
CA ASP A 57 7.22 -2.93 11.73
C ASP A 57 7.41 -2.25 10.36
N SER A 58 8.36 -1.32 10.28
CA SER A 58 8.68 -0.60 9.04
C SER A 58 9.08 -1.52 7.87
N LEU A 59 9.72 -2.67 8.14
CA LEU A 59 10.07 -3.65 7.12
C LEU A 59 8.83 -4.41 6.63
N LEU A 60 7.98 -4.85 7.55
CA LEU A 60 6.73 -5.56 7.22
C LEU A 60 5.82 -4.68 6.37
N LEU A 61 5.76 -3.40 6.71
CA LEU A 61 5.01 -2.39 5.99
C LEU A 61 5.50 -2.22 4.53
N VAL A 62 6.81 -2.34 4.28
CA VAL A 62 7.39 -2.35 2.94
C VAL A 62 7.08 -3.66 2.20
N GLU A 63 7.17 -4.81 2.87
CA GLU A 63 6.82 -6.10 2.24
C GLU A 63 5.34 -6.16 1.87
N PHE A 64 4.48 -5.70 2.77
CA PHE A 64 3.04 -5.56 2.54
C PHE A 64 2.75 -4.63 1.35
N ALA A 65 3.47 -3.50 1.25
CA ALA A 65 3.40 -2.58 0.11
C ALA A 65 3.63 -3.29 -1.22
N VAL A 66 4.73 -4.04 -1.30
CA VAL A 66 5.15 -4.75 -2.50
C VAL A 66 4.10 -5.78 -2.90
N VAL A 67 3.60 -6.56 -1.94
CA VAL A 67 2.57 -7.57 -2.20
C VAL A 67 1.25 -6.93 -2.68
N LEU A 68 0.84 -5.80 -2.10
CA LEU A 68 -0.33 -5.05 -2.56
C LEU A 68 -0.16 -4.54 -3.99
N THR A 69 0.98 -3.95 -4.33
CA THR A 69 1.27 -3.48 -5.69
C THR A 69 1.29 -4.64 -6.68
N GLU A 70 1.93 -5.77 -6.33
CA GLU A 70 2.03 -6.93 -7.21
C GLU A 70 0.70 -7.66 -7.40
N ARG A 71 -0.11 -7.81 -6.35
CA ARG A 71 -1.37 -8.57 -6.39
C ARG A 71 -2.55 -7.71 -6.84
N HIS A 72 -2.64 -6.49 -6.34
CA HIS A 72 -3.80 -5.61 -6.51
C HIS A 72 -3.51 -4.39 -7.41
N GLY A 73 -2.26 -4.12 -7.76
CA GLY A 73 -1.90 -2.95 -8.58
C GLY A 73 -2.02 -1.63 -7.81
N VAL A 74 -2.10 -1.69 -6.48
CA VAL A 74 -2.22 -0.51 -5.61
C VAL A 74 -0.81 -0.06 -5.22
N ASP A 75 -0.44 1.15 -5.64
CA ASP A 75 0.77 1.82 -5.19
C ASP A 75 0.39 2.64 -3.95
N TRP A 76 1.06 2.39 -2.83
CA TRP A 76 0.79 3.11 -1.58
C TRP A 76 2.07 3.76 -1.06
N GLU A 77 1.94 5.00 -0.60
CA GLU A 77 3.04 5.72 0.02
C GLU A 77 3.04 5.47 1.53
N ALA A 78 4.21 5.13 2.09
CA ALA A 78 4.41 4.86 3.51
C ALA A 78 4.19 6.08 4.44
N ASP A 79 3.71 7.21 3.92
CA ASP A 79 3.40 8.45 4.62
C ASP A 79 1.90 8.51 5.01
N LEU A 80 1.33 7.37 5.41
CA LEU A 80 0.02 7.36 6.06
C LEU A 80 0.19 7.68 7.54
N ASP A 81 -0.75 8.44 8.12
CA ASP A 81 -0.79 8.78 9.55
C ASP A 81 -1.22 7.54 10.37
N LEU A 82 -0.40 6.49 10.32
CA LEU A 82 -0.60 5.24 11.03
C LEU A 82 0.10 5.32 12.36
N THR A 83 -0.64 4.97 13.41
CA THR A 83 -0.09 4.86 14.76
C THR A 83 -0.09 3.40 15.19
N PRO A 84 0.74 3.01 16.18
CA PRO A 84 0.70 1.65 16.72
C PRO A 84 -0.69 1.26 17.25
N ALA A 85 -1.53 2.23 17.62
CA ALA A 85 -2.89 2.02 18.12
C ALA A 85 -3.96 1.94 17.01
N THR A 86 -3.59 2.21 15.75
CA THR A 86 -4.49 2.08 14.60
C THR A 86 -4.96 0.62 14.49
N THR A 87 -6.26 0.40 14.32
CA THR A 87 -6.82 -0.94 14.20
C THR A 87 -6.75 -1.45 12.77
N ILE A 88 -6.87 -2.77 12.58
CA ILE A 88 -6.93 -3.35 11.22
C ILE A 88 -8.13 -2.84 10.44
N ALA A 89 -9.29 -2.62 11.08
CA ALA A 89 -10.44 -2.02 10.41
C ALA A 89 -10.13 -0.62 9.86
N ASP A 90 -9.46 0.22 10.66
CA ASP A 90 -9.09 1.57 10.28
C ASP A 90 -8.00 1.56 9.19
N PHE A 91 -6.99 0.71 9.33
CA PHE A 91 -5.94 0.52 8.34
C PHE A 91 -6.51 0.10 6.97
N VAL A 92 -7.43 -0.87 6.94
CA VAL A 92 -8.14 -1.30 5.72
C VAL A 92 -8.93 -0.15 5.12
N HIS A 93 -9.59 0.67 5.95
CA HIS A 93 -10.34 1.83 5.48
C HIS A 93 -9.44 2.83 4.75
N VAL A 94 -8.31 3.20 5.37
CA VAL A 94 -7.34 4.13 4.78
C VAL A 94 -6.77 3.58 3.46
N LEU A 95 -6.45 2.28 3.40
CA LEU A 95 -6.00 1.64 2.17
C LEU A 95 -7.04 1.67 1.05
N ALA A 96 -8.31 1.43 1.38
CA ALA A 96 -9.41 1.46 0.41
C ALA A 96 -9.64 2.88 -0.15
N GLU A 97 -9.49 3.92 0.68
CA GLU A 97 -9.55 5.31 0.25
C GLU A 97 -8.43 5.65 -0.73
N GLN A 98 -7.19 5.22 -0.43
CA GLN A 98 -6.02 5.44 -1.30
C GLN A 98 -6.14 4.69 -2.64
N SER A 99 -6.60 3.43 -2.60
CA SER A 99 -6.82 2.64 -3.82
C SER A 99 -7.90 3.24 -4.72
N SER A 100 -8.87 3.97 -4.15
CA SER A 100 -9.91 4.66 -4.91
C SER A 100 -9.40 5.99 -5.50
N GLY A 101 -8.38 6.59 -4.89
CA GLY A 101 -7.73 7.83 -5.36
C GLY A 101 -6.77 7.65 -6.55
N ALA A 102 -6.43 6.41 -6.92
CA ALA A 102 -5.54 6.11 -8.05
C ALA A 102 -6.15 6.39 -9.44
N GLU A 103 -7.42 6.79 -9.52
CA GLU A 103 -8.12 7.16 -10.76
C GLU A 103 -7.94 8.66 -11.14
N ALA A 104 -6.74 9.23 -10.97
CA ALA A 104 -6.45 10.57 -11.46
C ALA A 104 -5.02 10.74 -11.98
N ALA A 105 -4.58 9.86 -12.88
CA ALA A 105 -3.61 10.29 -13.88
C ALA A 105 -4.36 11.12 -14.95
N PRO A 106 -4.15 12.44 -15.07
CA PRO A 106 -4.56 13.15 -16.27
C PRO A 106 -3.62 12.71 -17.38
N SER A 107 -4.03 11.67 -18.10
CA SER A 107 -3.42 11.36 -19.38
C SER A 107 -3.76 12.47 -20.38
N VAL A 108 -2.71 12.94 -21.02
CA VAL A 108 -2.63 13.54 -22.37
C VAL A 108 -3.24 14.92 -22.62
N THR A 109 -2.34 15.89 -22.85
CA THR A 109 -2.45 16.90 -23.90
C THR A 109 -1.01 17.13 -24.36
N GLY A 110 -0.55 16.56 -25.48
CA GLY A 110 -0.98 16.99 -26.80
C GLY A 110 -0.34 18.35 -27.11
N ALA A 111 0.95 18.39 -27.43
CA ALA A 111 1.59 19.56 -28.01
C ALA A 111 2.48 19.10 -29.16
N LEU A 112 1.93 19.26 -30.36
CA LEU A 112 2.59 19.23 -31.66
C LEU A 112 3.69 20.31 -31.73
#